data_AF-A0A096BIR6-F1
#
_entry.id   AF-A0A096BIR6-F1
#
_cell.length_a   1.000
_cell.length_b   1.000
_cell.length_c   1.000
_cell.angle_alpha   90.00
_cell.angle_beta   90.00
_cell.angle_gamma   90.00
#
_symmetry.space_group_name_H-M   'P 1'
#
loop_
_entity.id
_entity.type
_entity.pdbx_description
1 polymer ?
#
loop_
_entity_poly.entity_id
_entity_poly.type
_entity_poly.pdbx_seq_one_letter_code
_entity_poly.pdbx_strand_id
1 'polypeptide(L)'
;MKDSRDMQRPQKTSYEGSPTEVGLEVQDRKEACSIPSVSSIAKARVQVDTANLLKQILHRDNLNKAYKKVKKNKGSHGVDGMQVDELLSFLKQHGKALIEEIAIEKYKPLLIIRKVFFI
;
A
#
# COMPACT_ATOMS: atom_id res chain seq x y z
N MET A 1 4.87 54.32 -18.94
CA MET A 1 5.59 53.15 -19.46
C MET A 1 5.42 52.02 -18.46
N LYS A 2 4.85 50.90 -18.87
CA LYS A 2 4.37 49.83 -17.98
C LYS A 2 4.85 48.51 -18.54
N ASP A 3 5.95 48.00 -17.98
CA ASP A 3 6.61 46.81 -18.51
C ASP A 3 6.26 45.60 -17.64
N SER A 4 5.24 44.85 -18.10
CA SER A 4 4.93 43.50 -17.63
C SER A 4 6.04 42.55 -18.06
N ARG A 5 6.83 42.04 -17.11
CA ARG A 5 7.73 40.91 -17.36
C ARG A 5 7.00 39.61 -17.05
N ASP A 6 6.42 39.08 -18.10
CA ASP A 6 5.80 37.76 -18.17
C ASP A 6 6.91 36.69 -18.07
N MET A 7 6.93 35.92 -16.98
CA MET A 7 7.91 34.85 -16.79
C MET A 7 7.40 33.57 -17.48
N GLN A 8 7.81 33.39 -18.74
CA GLN A 8 7.61 32.14 -19.46
C GLN A 8 8.41 31.00 -18.80
N ARG A 9 7.70 29.94 -18.39
CA ARG A 9 8.26 28.64 -17.99
C ARG A 9 8.99 28.00 -19.17
N PRO A 10 10.27 27.60 -19.03
CA PRO A 10 10.86 26.66 -19.97
C PRO A 10 10.40 25.24 -19.64
N GLN A 11 9.64 24.62 -20.54
CA GLN A 11 9.56 23.17 -20.66
C GLN A 11 10.91 22.66 -21.17
N LYS A 12 11.45 21.59 -20.58
CA LYS A 12 12.58 20.85 -21.14
C LYS A 12 12.17 19.41 -21.38
N THR A 13 11.75 19.13 -22.62
CA THR A 13 11.78 17.78 -23.19
C THR A 13 13.01 17.70 -24.09
N SER A 14 14.00 16.91 -23.69
CA SER A 14 14.97 16.34 -24.65
C SER A 14 14.67 14.85 -24.71
N TYR A 15 14.08 14.44 -25.83
CA TYR A 15 13.94 13.03 -26.21
C TYR A 15 15.25 12.62 -26.88
N GLU A 16 16.10 11.88 -26.17
CA GLU A 16 17.29 11.28 -26.76
C GLU A 16 17.33 9.78 -26.45
N GLY A 17 17.23 9.00 -27.53
CA GLY A 17 18.01 7.80 -27.82
C GLY A 17 17.97 6.66 -26.82
N SER A 18 17.21 5.61 -27.16
CA SER A 18 17.43 4.26 -26.63
C SER A 18 18.76 3.68 -27.12
N PRO A 19 19.60 3.10 -26.25
CA PRO A 19 20.58 2.11 -26.67
C PRO A 19 20.03 0.70 -26.44
N THR A 20 20.01 -0.05 -27.54
CA THR A 20 19.72 -1.47 -27.66
C THR A 20 20.61 -2.33 -26.75
N GLU A 21 20.02 -3.45 -26.34
CA GLU A 21 20.56 -4.66 -25.71
C GLU A 21 22.08 -4.87 -25.78
N VAL A 22 22.69 -5.13 -24.61
CA VAL A 22 23.96 -5.86 -24.50
C VAL A 22 23.74 -6.98 -23.49
N GLY A 23 23.90 -8.21 -23.97
CA GLY A 23 23.63 -9.43 -23.21
C GLY A 23 24.73 -9.84 -22.23
N LEU A 24 24.28 -10.74 -21.34
CA LEU A 24 25.01 -11.82 -20.66
C LEU A 24 26.32 -11.48 -19.94
N GLU A 25 26.28 -11.53 -18.60
CA GLU A 25 27.19 -12.40 -17.84
C GLU A 25 26.45 -12.95 -16.60
N VAL A 26 26.38 -14.29 -16.49
CA VAL A 26 25.92 -15.02 -15.31
C VAL A 26 27.17 -15.62 -14.68
N GLN A 27 27.64 -15.09 -13.54
CA GLN A 27 28.58 -15.84 -12.73
C GLN A 27 28.56 -15.48 -11.23
N ASP A 28 28.49 -16.54 -10.43
CA ASP A 28 28.91 -16.71 -9.04
C ASP A 28 28.15 -15.99 -7.92
N ARG A 29 26.96 -16.51 -7.61
CA ARG A 29 26.35 -16.34 -6.29
C ARG A 29 26.80 -17.48 -5.37
N LYS A 30 27.85 -17.20 -4.58
CA LYS A 30 28.39 -18.07 -3.55
C LYS A 30 27.28 -18.57 -2.62
N GLU A 31 27.20 -19.88 -2.51
CA GLU A 31 26.32 -20.66 -1.64
C GLU A 31 26.43 -20.16 -0.19
N ALA A 32 25.33 -19.67 0.37
CA ALA A 32 25.29 -19.23 1.76
C ALA A 32 25.13 -20.45 2.68
N CYS A 33 25.90 -20.46 3.77
CA CYS A 33 25.89 -21.49 4.81
C CYS A 33 24.48 -21.99 5.16
N SER A 34 24.32 -23.30 5.05
CA SER A 34 23.12 -24.00 5.47
C SER A 34 23.20 -24.36 6.97
N ILE A 35 22.16 -23.94 7.73
CA ILE A 35 21.49 -24.68 8.85
C ILE A 35 22.10 -24.47 10.27
N PRO A 36 21.28 -24.19 11.34
CA PRO A 36 20.50 -25.22 12.04
C PRO A 36 18.99 -24.94 12.17
N SER A 37 18.23 -26.02 12.01
CA SER A 37 16.86 -26.19 12.51
C SER A 37 16.81 -25.92 14.02
N VAL A 38 16.22 -24.79 14.43
CA VAL A 38 15.81 -24.61 15.83
C VAL A 38 14.39 -25.13 15.95
N SER A 39 14.29 -26.39 16.36
CA SER A 39 13.06 -27.14 16.57
C SER A 39 12.31 -26.79 17.88
N SER A 40 12.50 -25.62 18.48
CA SER A 40 12.03 -25.38 19.86
C SER A 40 11.60 -23.96 20.22
N ILE A 41 11.32 -23.07 19.25
CA ILE A 41 10.41 -21.96 19.54
C ILE A 41 9.01 -22.53 19.33
N ALA A 42 8.39 -22.93 20.45
CA ALA A 42 7.05 -23.49 20.55
C ALA A 42 6.13 -22.91 19.47
N LYS A 43 5.97 -23.71 18.40
CA LYS A 43 5.02 -23.51 17.33
C LYS A 43 3.64 -23.68 17.94
N ALA A 44 3.14 -22.64 18.59
CA ALA A 44 1.73 -22.29 18.45
C ALA A 44 1.52 -21.96 16.97
N ARG A 45 1.57 -22.98 16.12
CA ARG A 45 0.98 -22.95 14.79
C ARG A 45 -0.49 -22.77 15.07
N VAL A 46 -0.91 -21.51 15.19
CA VAL A 46 -2.29 -21.15 14.91
C VAL A 46 -2.51 -21.76 13.53
N GLN A 47 -3.27 -22.84 13.45
CA GLN A 47 -3.77 -23.33 12.18
C GLN A 47 -4.57 -22.17 11.63
N VAL A 48 -3.98 -21.41 10.71
CA VAL A 48 -4.68 -20.32 10.06
C VAL A 48 -5.63 -21.02 9.11
N ASP A 49 -6.89 -21.15 9.51
CA ASP A 49 -7.95 -21.66 8.66
C ASP A 49 -8.12 -20.72 7.46
N THR A 50 -7.39 -21.00 6.38
CA THR A 50 -7.38 -20.21 5.16
C THR A 50 -8.78 -20.10 4.55
N ALA A 51 -9.62 -21.12 4.75
CA ALA A 51 -11.01 -21.16 4.33
C ALA A 51 -11.89 -20.07 5.00
N ASN A 52 -11.51 -19.58 6.18
CA ASN A 52 -12.26 -18.56 6.92
C ASN A 52 -11.51 -17.22 7.04
N LEU A 53 -10.42 -17.04 6.27
CA LEU A 53 -9.58 -15.84 6.36
C LEU A 53 -10.38 -14.55 6.10
N LEU A 54 -11.26 -14.54 5.09
CA LEU A 54 -12.09 -13.36 4.79
C LEU A 54 -12.98 -12.98 5.99
N LYS A 55 -13.58 -13.97 6.66
CA LYS A 55 -14.39 -13.75 7.86
C LYS A 55 -13.54 -13.20 9.00
N GLN A 56 -12.30 -13.68 9.15
CA GLN A 56 -11.37 -13.15 10.15
C GLN A 56 -10.95 -11.71 9.85
N ILE A 57 -10.72 -11.37 8.58
CA ILE A 57 -10.40 -10.00 8.14
C ILE A 57 -11.57 -9.05 8.44
N LEU A 58 -12.80 -9.48 8.15
CA LEU A 58 -14.02 -8.72 8.40
C LEU A 58 -14.52 -8.79 9.85
N HIS A 59 -13.82 -9.51 10.73
CA HIS A 59 -14.20 -9.61 12.13
C HIS A 59 -14.09 -8.27 12.85
N ARG A 60 -15.09 -7.94 13.68
CA ARG A 60 -15.20 -6.65 14.39
C ARG A 60 -13.91 -6.28 15.14
N ASP A 61 -13.28 -7.23 15.80
CA ASP A 61 -12.04 -6.98 16.56
C ASP A 61 -10.85 -6.66 15.66
N ASN A 62 -10.78 -7.31 14.50
CA ASN A 62 -9.73 -7.03 13.52
C ASN A 62 -9.91 -5.63 12.92
N LEU A 63 -11.14 -5.28 12.52
CA LEU A 63 -11.47 -3.97 11.99
C LEU A 63 -11.16 -2.86 13.01
N ASN A 64 -11.49 -3.06 14.29
CA ASN A 64 -11.16 -2.11 15.35
C ASN A 64 -9.64 -1.95 15.55
N LYS A 65 -8.88 -3.05 15.48
CA LYS A 65 -7.41 -3.02 15.53
C LYS A 65 -6.83 -2.26 14.32
N ALA A 66 -7.37 -2.50 13.12
CA ALA A 66 -6.97 -1.80 11.91
C ALA A 66 -7.23 -0.29 12.02
N TYR A 67 -8.43 0.11 12.45
CA TYR A 67 -8.76 1.53 12.68
C TYR A 67 -7.78 2.21 13.65
N LYS A 68 -7.46 1.57 14.79
CA LYS A 68 -6.49 2.11 15.75
C LYS A 68 -5.11 2.31 15.13
N LYS A 69 -4.65 1.39 14.27
CA LYS A 69 -3.38 1.50 13.56
C LYS A 69 -3.40 2.66 12.56
N VAL A 70 -4.44 2.78 11.76
CA VAL A 70 -4.61 3.89 10.79
C VAL A 70 -4.57 5.23 11.53
N LYS A 71 -5.30 5.36 12.64
CA LYS A 71 -5.27 6.56 13.50
C LYS A 71 -3.88 6.85 14.07
N LYS A 72 -3.11 5.82 14.44
CA LYS A 72 -1.74 5.99 14.96
C LYS A 72 -0.75 6.43 13.87
N ASN A 73 -0.91 5.95 12.64
CA ASN A 73 0.03 6.22 11.56
C ASN A 73 0.01 7.68 11.10
N LYS A 74 -1.07 8.43 11.34
CA LYS A 74 -1.19 9.89 11.09
C LYS A 74 -0.66 10.34 9.71
N GLY A 75 -0.69 9.46 8.71
CA GLY A 75 -0.17 9.74 7.38
C GLY A 75 -0.99 10.83 6.68
N SER A 76 -0.49 11.33 5.55
CA SER A 76 -1.26 12.24 4.70
C SER A 76 -2.52 11.56 4.18
N HIS A 77 -3.60 12.34 4.08
CA HIS A 77 -4.88 11.89 3.54
C HIS A 77 -4.75 11.40 2.10
N GLY A 78 -5.63 10.48 1.70
CA GLY A 78 -5.65 9.93 0.34
C GLY A 78 -6.20 10.93 -0.68
N VAL A 79 -6.54 10.43 -1.86
CA VAL A 79 -7.21 11.21 -2.93
C VAL A 79 -8.58 11.71 -2.48
N ASP A 80 -9.20 11.02 -1.53
CA ASP A 80 -10.47 11.36 -0.89
C ASP A 80 -10.38 12.57 0.05
N GLY A 81 -9.17 12.98 0.47
CA GLY A 81 -8.97 14.11 1.38
C GLY A 81 -9.54 13.90 2.79
N MET A 82 -9.95 12.67 3.13
CA MET A 82 -10.65 12.37 4.39
C MET A 82 -9.70 12.47 5.58
N GLN A 83 -10.08 13.26 6.58
CA GLN A 83 -9.31 13.36 7.82
C GLN A 83 -9.51 12.16 8.74
N VAL A 84 -8.51 11.89 9.59
CA VAL A 84 -8.58 10.80 10.58
C VAL A 84 -9.77 10.97 11.55
N ASP A 85 -10.16 12.21 11.82
CA ASP A 85 -11.31 12.53 12.69
C ASP A 85 -12.65 12.26 11.97
N GLU A 86 -12.69 12.42 10.65
CA GLU A 86 -13.86 12.15 9.80
C GLU A 86 -14.03 10.65 9.51
N LEU A 87 -12.92 9.90 9.50
CA LEU A 87 -12.90 8.46 9.24
C LEU A 87 -13.85 7.67 10.14
N LEU A 88 -13.92 8.00 11.44
CA LEU A 88 -14.79 7.27 12.36
C LEU A 88 -16.27 7.48 12.03
N SER A 89 -16.66 8.70 11.68
CA SER A 89 -18.03 9.05 11.31
C SER A 89 -18.43 8.34 10.01
N PHE A 90 -17.53 8.32 9.03
CA PHE A 90 -17.74 7.61 7.77
C PHE A 90 -17.92 6.10 7.96
N LEU A 91 -17.05 5.45 8.76
CA LEU A 91 -17.17 4.03 9.06
C LEU A 91 -18.45 3.68 9.82
N LYS A 92 -18.99 4.59 10.64
CA LYS A 92 -20.29 4.38 11.31
C LYS A 92 -21.46 4.41 10.31
N GLN A 93 -21.38 5.28 9.31
CA GLN A 93 -22.44 5.45 8.30
C GLN A 93 -22.38 4.37 7.21
N HIS A 94 -21.19 4.10 6.67
CA HIS A 94 -21.00 3.25 5.49
C HIS A 94 -20.34 1.89 5.79
N GLY A 95 -19.83 1.66 7.01
CA GLY A 95 -19.02 0.48 7.32
C GLY A 95 -19.75 -0.85 7.10
N LYS A 96 -21.06 -0.93 7.38
CA LYS A 96 -21.85 -2.14 7.11
C LYS A 96 -21.92 -2.45 5.62
N ALA A 97 -22.24 -1.45 4.80
CA ALA A 97 -22.30 -1.59 3.35
C ALA A 97 -20.94 -2.01 2.77
N LEU A 98 -19.84 -1.42 3.25
CA LEU A 98 -18.48 -1.80 2.84
C LEU A 98 -18.15 -3.25 3.19
N ILE A 99 -18.53 -3.72 4.38
CA ILE A 99 -18.30 -5.12 4.79
C ILE A 99 -19.09 -6.07 3.88
N GLU A 100 -20.35 -5.73 3.58
CA GLU A 100 -21.18 -6.52 2.67
C GLU A 100 -20.59 -6.54 1.25
N GLU A 101 -20.19 -5.40 0.71
CA GLU A 101 -19.56 -5.28 -0.61
C GLU A 101 -18.25 -6.06 -0.71
N ILE A 102 -17.43 -6.07 0.35
CA ILE A 102 -16.20 -6.86 0.40
C ILE A 102 -16.54 -8.36 0.48
N ALA A 103 -17.56 -8.74 1.26
CA ALA A 103 -17.99 -10.14 1.40
C ALA A 103 -18.54 -10.73 0.10
N ILE A 104 -19.16 -9.91 -0.75
CA ILE A 104 -19.65 -10.31 -2.09
C ILE A 104 -18.66 -9.98 -3.21
N GLU A 105 -17.42 -9.60 -2.88
CA GLU A 105 -16.33 -9.27 -3.81
C GLU A 105 -16.63 -8.11 -4.80
N LYS A 106 -17.58 -7.23 -4.47
CA LYS A 106 -17.95 -6.06 -5.30
C LYS A 106 -17.22 -4.77 -4.95
N TYR A 107 -16.57 -4.73 -3.78
CA TYR A 107 -15.85 -3.55 -3.33
C TYR A 107 -14.71 -3.16 -4.28
N LYS A 108 -14.68 -1.90 -4.74
CA LYS A 108 -13.62 -1.34 -5.57
C LYS A 108 -12.84 -0.29 -4.78
N PRO A 109 -11.57 -0.53 -4.44
CA PRO A 109 -10.77 0.45 -3.74
C PRO A 109 -10.49 1.68 -4.60
N LEU A 110 -10.31 2.83 -3.96
CA LEU A 110 -9.88 4.05 -4.62
C LEU A 110 -8.41 3.96 -5.03
N LEU A 111 -8.04 4.71 -6.07
CA LEU A 111 -6.67 4.76 -6.61
C LEU A 111 -5.69 5.32 -5.56
N ILE A 112 -4.47 4.76 -5.53
CA ILE A 112 -3.41 5.15 -4.58
C ILE A 112 -2.34 5.96 -5.31
N ILE A 113 -2.00 7.16 -4.82
CA ILE A 113 -0.86 7.94 -5.31
C ILE A 113 0.40 7.49 -4.57
N ARG A 114 1.31 6.78 -5.25
CA ARG A 114 2.66 6.51 -4.73
C ARG A 114 3.58 7.66 -5.13
N LYS A 115 4.11 8.41 -4.17
CA LYS A 115 5.29 9.26 -4.42
C LYS A 115 6.49 8.34 -4.63
N VAL A 116 6.78 8.03 -5.89
CA VAL A 116 8.06 7.44 -6.27
C VAL A 116 9.09 8.57 -6.20
N PHE A 117 9.86 8.61 -5.11
CA PHE A 117 11.10 9.37 -5.10
C PHE A 117 12.12 8.54 -5.88
N PHE A 118 12.40 8.91 -7.12
CA PHE A 118 13.63 8.51 -7.79
C PHE A 118 14.77 9.31 -7.14
N ILE A 119 15.75 8.59 -6.60
CA ILE A 119 17.00 9.11 -6.02
C ILE A 119 18.06 9.04 -7.11
#